data_AF-A0A2I0ERC5-F1
#
_entry.id   AF-A0A2I0ERC5-F1
#
_cell.length_a   1.000
_cell.length_b   1.000
_cell.length_c   1.000
_cell.angle_alpha   90.00
_cell.angle_beta   90.00
_cell.angle_gamma   90.00
#
_symmetry.space_group_name_H-M   'P 1'
#
loop_
_entity.id
_entity.type
_entity.pdbx_description
1 polymer ?
#
loop_
_entity_poly.entity_id
_entity_poly.type
_entity_poly.pdbx_seq_one_letter_code
_entity_poly.pdbx_strand_id
1 'polypeptide(L)'
;MISTIDQEQENLWASVETLSTINTEQAEAVLKTTVERSLRQMGFTTPAISSLALKITDPQTVIELHQIERKIKHQLKNKNREMAYELLIDYLSKLSEMTDKDPAVIQKKLIASLMANSAKSPLRASLVNRPASHQKTGNSFYSPSEAAEKIGLSDQTIRRMCEKGKFAGAFKTDGGHWRIPKANFITTDEQDKRAKAFFDRIDTKNEEAGNVDEFDL
;
A
#
# COMPACT_ATOMS: atom_id res chain seq x y z
N MET A 1 -18.68 -1.69 11.42
CA MET A 1 -18.92 -2.55 10.23
C MET A 1 -17.62 -3.26 9.91
N ILE A 2 -17.64 -4.60 9.95
CA ILE A 2 -16.50 -5.42 9.49
C ILE A 2 -16.46 -5.28 7.96
N SER A 3 -15.29 -5.00 7.40
CA SER A 3 -15.13 -4.94 5.94
C SER A 3 -15.40 -6.32 5.34
N THR A 4 -16.01 -6.41 4.16
CA THR A 4 -16.20 -7.69 3.45
C THR A 4 -14.88 -8.47 3.31
N ILE A 5 -13.77 -7.75 3.16
CA ILE A 5 -12.41 -8.29 3.08
C ILE A 5 -11.94 -8.91 4.40
N ASP A 6 -12.33 -8.32 5.55
CA ASP A 6 -12.04 -8.86 6.88
C ASP A 6 -12.87 -10.14 7.12
N GLN A 7 -14.14 -10.15 6.68
CA GLN A 7 -15.02 -11.32 6.82
C GLN A 7 -14.54 -12.52 6.00
N GLU A 8 -14.10 -12.30 4.76
CA GLU A 8 -13.51 -13.35 3.93
C GLU A 8 -12.21 -13.90 4.53
N GLN A 9 -11.41 -13.05 5.19
CA GLN A 9 -10.17 -13.49 5.84
C GLN A 9 -10.45 -14.39 7.05
N GLU A 10 -11.44 -14.04 7.86
CA GLU A 10 -11.86 -14.88 8.99
C GLU A 10 -12.42 -16.23 8.51
N ASN A 11 -13.16 -16.25 7.39
CA ASN A 11 -13.62 -17.50 6.78
C ASN A 11 -12.46 -18.38 6.29
N LEU A 12 -11.39 -17.79 5.77
CA LEU A 12 -10.17 -18.53 5.37
C LEU A 12 -9.48 -19.14 6.60
N TRP A 13 -9.35 -18.40 7.70
CA TRP A 13 -8.80 -18.95 8.95
C TRP A 13 -9.64 -20.08 9.51
N ALA A 14 -10.97 -19.93 9.56
CA ALA A 14 -11.87 -21.00 9.98
C ALA A 14 -11.75 -22.25 9.09
N SER A 15 -11.50 -22.06 7.79
CA SER A 15 -11.25 -23.17 6.86
C SER A 15 -9.93 -23.87 7.15
N VAL A 16 -8.86 -23.15 7.49
CA VAL A 16 -7.57 -23.78 7.87
C VAL A 16 -7.70 -24.52 9.19
N GLU A 17 -8.36 -23.93 10.19
CA GLU A 17 -8.57 -24.55 11.50
C GLU A 17 -9.35 -25.87 11.35
N THR A 18 -10.44 -25.87 10.59
CA THR A 18 -11.22 -27.09 10.32
C THR A 18 -10.42 -28.12 9.52
N LEU A 19 -9.77 -27.71 8.42
CA LEU A 19 -8.98 -28.62 7.60
C LEU A 19 -7.78 -29.21 8.35
N SER A 20 -7.18 -28.47 9.29
CA SER A 20 -6.06 -28.99 10.09
C SER A 20 -6.41 -30.24 10.89
N THR A 21 -7.70 -30.44 11.19
CA THR A 21 -8.21 -31.62 11.91
C THR A 21 -8.66 -32.76 10.99
N ILE A 22 -8.89 -32.50 9.70
CA ILE A 22 -9.52 -33.44 8.75
C ILE A 22 -8.53 -33.86 7.65
N ASN A 23 -7.84 -32.90 7.04
CA ASN A 23 -6.92 -33.11 5.93
C ASN A 23 -5.76 -32.11 6.01
N THR A 24 -4.63 -32.58 6.51
CA THR A 24 -3.42 -31.77 6.74
C THR A 24 -2.84 -31.21 5.44
N GLU A 25 -2.83 -31.97 4.34
CA GLU A 25 -2.30 -31.51 3.05
C GLU A 25 -3.12 -30.34 2.47
N GLN A 26 -4.46 -30.42 2.55
CA GLN A 26 -5.32 -29.33 2.13
C GLN A 26 -5.19 -28.13 3.08
N ALA A 27 -5.07 -28.37 4.39
CA ALA A 27 -4.85 -27.32 5.37
C ALA A 27 -3.57 -26.54 5.11
N GLU A 28 -2.47 -27.22 4.74
CA GLU A 28 -1.20 -26.58 4.39
C GLU A 28 -1.31 -25.69 3.16
N ALA A 29 -2.03 -26.15 2.12
CA ALA A 29 -2.26 -25.36 0.91
C ALA A 29 -3.06 -24.09 1.21
N VAL A 30 -4.16 -24.22 1.95
CA VAL A 30 -5.00 -23.08 2.34
C VAL A 30 -4.23 -22.15 3.28
N LEU A 31 -3.47 -22.67 4.25
CA LEU A 31 -2.65 -21.88 5.18
C LEU A 31 -1.68 -20.96 4.45
N LYS A 32 -0.97 -21.45 3.42
CA LYS A 32 -0.06 -20.62 2.61
C LYS A 32 -0.79 -19.41 2.03
N THR A 33 -1.95 -19.65 1.43
CA THR A 33 -2.76 -18.57 0.82
C THR A 33 -3.30 -17.61 1.86
N THR A 34 -3.72 -18.10 3.01
CA THR A 34 -4.24 -17.30 4.12
C THR A 34 -3.15 -16.37 4.66
N VAL A 35 -1.96 -16.90 4.94
CA VAL A 35 -0.80 -16.15 5.46
C VAL A 35 -0.33 -15.07 4.48
N GLU A 36 -0.24 -15.40 3.18
CA GLU A 36 0.09 -14.41 2.14
C GLU A 36 -0.92 -13.27 2.10
N ARG A 37 -2.21 -13.60 2.15
CA ARG A 37 -3.29 -12.62 2.15
C ARG A 37 -3.24 -11.76 3.42
N SER A 38 -2.98 -12.34 4.59
CA SER A 38 -2.83 -11.62 5.86
C SER A 38 -1.73 -10.57 5.79
N LEU A 39 -0.53 -10.96 5.33
CA LEU A 39 0.60 -10.06 5.23
C LEU A 39 0.35 -8.94 4.21
N ARG A 40 -0.29 -9.26 3.08
CA ARG A 40 -0.70 -8.25 2.10
C ARG A 40 -1.70 -7.25 2.68
N GLN A 41 -2.69 -7.70 3.45
CA GLN A 41 -3.67 -6.83 4.13
C GLN A 41 -3.01 -5.91 5.16
N MET A 42 -1.96 -6.38 5.83
CA MET A 42 -1.17 -5.58 6.77
C MET A 42 -0.20 -4.61 6.08
N GLY A 43 -0.18 -4.57 4.74
CA GLY A 43 0.67 -3.67 3.95
C GLY A 43 2.09 -4.21 3.73
N PHE A 44 2.34 -5.49 4.00
CA PHE A 44 3.62 -6.12 3.71
C PHE A 44 3.61 -6.71 2.30
N THR A 45 4.66 -6.41 1.54
CA THR A 45 4.95 -7.13 0.30
C THR A 45 5.23 -8.59 0.64
N THR A 46 4.38 -9.49 0.16
CA THR A 46 4.47 -10.91 0.47
C THR A 46 5.87 -11.43 0.15
N PRO A 47 6.65 -11.88 1.15
CA PRO A 47 7.86 -12.63 0.87
C PRO A 47 7.48 -13.91 0.12
N ALA A 48 8.44 -14.65 -0.42
CA ALA A 48 8.20 -15.87 -1.20
C ALA A 48 7.64 -17.02 -0.33
N ILE A 49 6.48 -16.83 0.30
CA ILE A 49 5.80 -17.77 1.21
C ILE A 49 5.30 -18.96 0.42
N SER A 50 4.92 -18.76 -0.84
CA SER A 50 4.63 -19.85 -1.79
C SER A 50 5.82 -20.80 -1.98
N SER A 51 7.05 -20.36 -1.70
CA SER A 51 8.26 -21.21 -1.74
C SER A 51 8.55 -21.94 -0.42
N LEU A 52 7.78 -21.68 0.65
CA LEU A 52 7.92 -22.36 1.93
C LEU A 52 7.09 -23.65 1.91
N ALA A 53 7.74 -24.74 2.30
CA ALA A 53 7.06 -25.97 2.68
C ALA A 53 6.58 -25.79 4.12
N LEU A 54 5.37 -25.26 4.28
CA LEU A 54 4.67 -25.23 5.56
C LEU A 54 4.15 -26.63 5.85
N LYS A 55 4.42 -27.15 7.04
CA LYS A 55 3.84 -28.36 7.60
C LYS A 55 3.09 -28.04 8.87
N ILE A 56 1.86 -28.52 8.93
CA ILE A 56 1.02 -28.37 10.13
C ILE A 56 1.27 -29.59 11.00
N THR A 57 2.16 -29.44 11.99
CA THR A 57 2.49 -30.51 12.95
C THR A 57 1.41 -30.64 14.02
N ASP A 58 0.72 -29.54 14.36
CA ASP A 58 -0.27 -29.47 15.43
C ASP A 58 -1.33 -28.38 15.13
N PRO A 59 -2.64 -28.71 15.16
CA PRO A 59 -3.73 -27.74 15.01
C PRO A 59 -3.62 -26.52 15.94
N GLN A 60 -3.04 -26.67 17.13
CA GLN A 60 -2.88 -25.56 18.08
C GLN A 60 -1.98 -24.45 17.52
N THR A 61 -0.99 -24.81 16.70
CA THR A 61 -0.08 -23.82 16.08
C THR A 61 -0.82 -22.90 15.10
N VAL A 62 -1.85 -23.40 14.42
CA VAL A 62 -2.70 -22.62 13.51
C VAL A 62 -3.52 -21.59 14.29
N ILE A 63 -4.08 -22.01 15.43
CA ILE A 63 -4.89 -21.15 16.31
C ILE A 63 -4.02 -20.02 16.90
N GLU A 64 -2.82 -20.35 17.39
CA GLU A 64 -1.87 -19.36 17.91
C GLU A 64 -1.48 -18.34 16.84
N LEU A 65 -1.20 -18.82 15.62
CA LEU A 65 -0.85 -17.96 14.50
C LEU A 65 -1.99 -17.00 14.12
N HIS A 66 -3.23 -17.50 14.10
CA HIS A 66 -4.43 -16.69 13.89
C HIS A 66 -4.60 -15.63 14.99
N GLN A 67 -4.38 -15.98 16.27
CA GLN A 67 -4.45 -15.02 17.37
C GLN A 67 -3.42 -13.90 17.26
N ILE A 68 -2.19 -14.22 16.86
CA ILE A 68 -1.14 -13.22 16.64
C ILE A 68 -1.56 -12.25 15.52
N GLU A 69 -2.10 -12.76 14.41
CA GLU A 69 -2.63 -11.91 13.33
C GLU A 69 -3.70 -10.92 13.84
N ARG A 70 -4.66 -11.40 14.62
CA ARG A 70 -5.72 -10.53 15.16
C ARG A 70 -5.15 -9.42 16.04
N LYS A 71 -4.13 -9.74 16.85
CA LYS A 71 -3.40 -8.76 17.68
C LYS A 71 -2.66 -7.74 16.80
N ILE A 72 -1.97 -8.18 15.73
CA ILE A 72 -1.30 -7.27 14.79
C ILE A 72 -2.30 -6.29 14.17
N LYS A 73 -3.42 -6.80 13.63
CA LYS A 73 -4.48 -5.98 13.02
C LYS A 73 -5.05 -4.97 14.01
N HIS A 74 -5.24 -5.37 15.27
CA HIS A 74 -5.71 -4.46 16.32
C HIS A 74 -4.70 -3.34 16.60
N GLN A 75 -3.41 -3.66 16.75
CA GLN A 75 -2.36 -2.67 17.01
C GLN A 75 -2.15 -1.71 15.82
N LEU A 76 -2.24 -2.21 14.58
CA LEU A 76 -2.19 -1.39 13.38
C LEU A 76 -3.37 -0.40 13.32
N LYS A 77 -4.60 -0.84 13.66
CA LYS A 77 -5.77 0.04 13.76
C LYS A 77 -5.59 1.11 14.83
N ASN A 78 -4.94 0.77 15.94
CA ASN A 78 -4.64 1.70 17.04
C ASN A 78 -3.40 2.58 16.79
N LYS A 79 -2.77 2.51 15.61
CA LYS A 79 -1.54 3.23 15.23
C LYS A 79 -0.31 2.90 16.10
N ASN A 80 -0.35 1.82 16.87
CA ASN A 80 0.79 1.35 17.66
C ASN A 80 1.70 0.47 16.78
N ARG A 81 2.56 1.13 16.00
CA ARG A 81 3.40 0.44 15.00
C ARG A 81 4.50 -0.41 15.61
N GLU A 82 5.08 0.02 16.71
CA GLU A 82 6.16 -0.70 17.40
C GLU A 82 5.67 -2.08 17.86
N MET A 83 4.60 -2.10 18.65
CA MET A 83 3.96 -3.34 19.11
C MET A 83 3.46 -4.21 17.95
N ALA A 84 2.95 -3.59 16.87
CA ALA A 84 2.53 -4.34 15.69
C ALA A 84 3.71 -5.05 14.99
N TYR A 85 4.90 -4.44 14.97
CA TYR A 85 6.09 -5.05 14.39
C TYR A 85 6.73 -6.11 15.30
N GLU A 86 6.67 -5.94 16.62
CA GLU A 86 7.07 -7.00 17.56
C GLU A 86 6.21 -8.25 17.36
N LEU A 87 4.88 -8.08 17.33
CA LEU A 87 3.95 -9.18 17.06
C LEU A 87 4.14 -9.79 15.66
N LEU A 88 4.59 -9.01 14.67
CA LEU A 88 4.94 -9.53 13.36
C LEU A 88 6.18 -10.44 13.44
N ILE A 89 7.18 -10.08 14.25
CA ILE A 89 8.37 -10.93 14.44
C ILE A 89 7.96 -12.25 15.09
N ASP A 90 7.07 -12.22 16.09
CA ASP A 90 6.51 -13.41 16.71
C ASP A 90 5.74 -14.27 15.71
N TYR A 91 4.93 -13.64 14.86
CA TYR A 91 4.19 -14.29 13.78
C TYR A 91 5.13 -15.02 12.80
N LEU A 92 6.22 -14.36 12.38
CA LEU A 92 7.20 -14.95 11.47
C LEU A 92 8.04 -16.04 12.15
N SER A 93 8.33 -15.91 13.44
CA SER A 93 8.99 -16.96 14.22
C SER A 93 8.14 -18.22 14.23
N LYS A 94 6.85 -18.08 14.57
CA LYS A 94 5.90 -19.19 14.60
C LYS A 94 5.73 -19.85 13.23
N LEU A 95 5.64 -19.05 12.16
CA LEU A 95 5.63 -19.57 10.79
C LEU A 95 6.88 -20.36 10.42
N SER A 96 8.04 -19.96 10.96
CA SER A 96 9.31 -20.62 10.67
C SER A 96 9.43 -21.98 11.36
N GLU A 97 8.83 -22.12 12.55
CA GLU A 97 8.70 -23.41 13.26
C GLU A 97 7.84 -24.42 12.48
N MET A 98 6.90 -23.93 11.68
CA MET A 98 6.04 -24.76 10.83
C MET A 98 6.72 -25.18 9.51
N THR A 99 8.05 -25.09 9.40
CA THR A 99 8.77 -25.52 8.19
C THR A 99 9.73 -26.66 8.47
N ASP A 100 9.99 -27.50 7.46
CA ASP A 100 10.95 -28.62 7.54
C ASP A 100 12.41 -28.18 7.69
N LYS A 101 12.69 -26.89 7.52
CA LYS A 101 14.05 -26.35 7.49
C LYS A 101 14.35 -25.69 8.83
N ASP A 102 15.63 -25.44 9.08
CA ASP A 102 16.08 -24.72 10.28
C ASP A 102 15.25 -23.43 10.47
N PRO A 103 14.43 -23.35 11.55
CA PRO A 103 13.55 -22.22 11.82
C PRO A 103 14.29 -20.88 11.84
N ALA A 104 15.54 -20.86 12.33
CA ALA A 104 16.33 -19.63 12.40
C ALA A 104 16.76 -19.13 11.01
N VAL A 105 17.00 -20.05 10.07
CA VAL A 105 17.35 -19.70 8.68
C VAL A 105 16.13 -19.17 7.94
N ILE A 106 14.97 -19.78 8.14
CA ILE A 106 13.71 -19.36 7.51
C ILE A 106 13.25 -18.01 8.05
N GLN A 107 13.31 -17.81 9.36
CA GLN A 107 12.98 -16.53 9.99
C GLN A 107 13.85 -15.40 9.44
N LYS A 108 15.18 -15.60 9.38
CA LYS A 108 16.12 -14.63 8.78
C LYS A 108 15.77 -14.33 7.33
N LYS A 109 15.44 -15.35 6.54
CA LYS A 109 15.07 -15.18 5.11
C LYS A 109 13.75 -14.42 4.96
N LEU A 110 12.76 -14.70 5.82
CA LEU A 110 11.48 -13.99 5.86
C LEU A 110 11.65 -12.52 6.23
N ILE A 111 12.40 -12.23 7.30
CA ILE A 111 12.70 -10.86 7.71
C ILE A 111 13.50 -10.14 6.62
N ALA A 112 14.53 -10.77 6.07
CA ALA A 112 15.35 -10.19 5.01
C ALA A 112 14.54 -9.88 3.75
N SER A 113 13.61 -10.75 3.35
CA SER A 113 12.75 -10.52 2.19
C SER A 113 11.71 -9.42 2.43
N LEU A 114 11.15 -9.34 3.64
CA LEU A 114 10.32 -8.21 4.05
C LEU A 114 11.10 -6.88 4.01
N MET A 115 12.32 -6.87 4.55
CA MET A 115 13.18 -5.68 4.56
C MET A 115 13.62 -5.27 3.16
N ALA A 116 14.07 -6.23 2.33
CA ALA A 116 14.53 -5.98 0.96
C ALA A 116 13.40 -5.43 0.08
N ASN A 117 12.16 -5.89 0.27
CA ASN A 117 11.01 -5.35 -0.45
C ASN A 117 10.52 -4.03 0.14
N SER A 118 10.66 -3.80 1.46
CA SER A 118 10.41 -2.48 2.07
C SER A 118 11.40 -1.41 1.56
N ALA A 119 12.62 -1.80 1.18
CA ALA A 119 13.62 -0.92 0.59
C ALA A 119 13.34 -0.61 -0.90
N LYS A 120 12.59 -1.48 -1.59
CA LYS A 120 12.10 -1.25 -2.97
C LYS A 120 10.78 -0.48 -3.01
N SER A 121 10.07 -0.38 -1.89
CA SER A 121 9.04 0.63 -1.73
C SER A 121 9.72 2.00 -1.66
N PRO A 122 9.32 3.01 -2.46
CA PRO A 122 9.95 4.33 -2.50
C PRO A 122 9.86 5.10 -1.16
N LEU A 123 9.29 4.50 -0.12
CA LEU A 123 9.05 5.08 1.19
C LEU A 123 10.22 4.93 2.20
N ARG A 124 11.33 4.26 1.88
CA ARG A 124 12.48 4.11 2.80
C ARG A 124 13.84 4.64 2.30
N ALA A 125 13.88 5.36 1.19
CA ALA A 125 15.09 6.07 0.75
C ALA A 125 15.42 7.33 1.57
N SER A 126 14.72 7.60 2.69
CA SER A 126 14.85 8.86 3.45
C SER A 126 15.62 8.75 4.77
N LEU A 127 16.29 7.62 5.08
CA LEU A 127 16.91 7.42 6.41
C LEU A 127 18.42 7.09 6.39
N VAL A 128 19.13 7.40 5.32
CA VAL A 128 20.60 7.46 5.37
C VAL A 128 21.03 8.90 5.23
N ASN A 129 21.36 9.51 6.37
CA ASN A 129 22.01 10.81 6.51
C ASN A 129 23.16 10.94 5.50
N ARG A 130 23.02 11.87 4.56
CA ARG A 130 24.14 12.50 3.86
C ARG A 130 23.98 14.02 3.93
N PRO A 131 25.06 14.76 4.21
CA PRO A 131 24.98 16.20 4.43
C PRO A 131 24.72 16.91 3.09
N ALA A 132 23.90 17.96 3.18
CA ALA A 132 23.74 19.07 2.25
C ALA A 132 24.19 18.83 0.79
N SER A 133 23.26 18.38 -0.05
CA SER A 133 23.24 18.78 -1.46
C SER A 133 21.80 18.74 -1.97
N HIS A 134 21.35 19.87 -2.49
CA HIS A 134 20.04 20.08 -3.08
C HIS A 134 19.83 19.17 -4.30
N GLN A 135 19.22 17.99 -4.15
CA GLN A 135 18.67 17.27 -5.29
C GLN A 135 17.32 16.60 -4.98
N LYS A 136 16.36 16.92 -5.85
CA LYS A 136 14.96 16.51 -5.93
C LYS A 136 14.75 14.98 -5.86
N THR A 137 13.98 14.49 -4.88
CA THR A 137 13.15 13.24 -4.93
C THR A 137 12.14 13.28 -3.77
N GLY A 138 10.84 13.52 -3.98
CA GLY A 138 9.83 12.46 -4.17
C GLY A 138 8.50 12.85 -3.47
N ASN A 139 7.77 13.81 -4.05
CA ASN A 139 6.53 14.43 -3.55
C ASN A 139 5.33 13.45 -3.49
N SER A 140 4.87 13.08 -2.28
CA SER A 140 3.55 12.45 -2.05
C SER A 140 2.38 13.45 -2.06
N PHE A 141 2.66 14.72 -2.34
CA PHE A 141 1.69 15.81 -2.34
C PHE A 141 1.85 16.63 -3.60
N TYR A 142 0.72 17.08 -4.15
CA TYR A 142 0.69 18.11 -5.16
C TYR A 142 0.72 19.49 -4.51
N SER A 143 1.38 20.43 -5.19
CA SER A 143 1.14 21.85 -4.98
C SER A 143 -0.25 22.23 -5.53
N PRO A 144 -0.78 23.40 -5.14
CA PRO A 144 -1.98 23.97 -5.77
C PRO A 144 -1.88 24.11 -7.28
N SER A 145 -0.70 24.44 -7.82
CA SER A 145 -0.49 24.60 -9.27
C SER A 145 -0.50 23.27 -10.02
N GLU A 146 0.08 22.22 -9.43
CA GLU A 146 0.05 20.86 -9.99
C GLU A 146 -1.37 20.28 -9.95
N ALA A 147 -2.09 20.49 -8.85
CA ALA A 147 -3.49 20.09 -8.75
C ALA A 147 -4.38 20.84 -9.75
N ALA A 148 -4.14 22.14 -9.94
CA ALA A 148 -4.82 22.99 -10.92
C ALA A 148 -4.69 22.44 -12.34
N GLU A 149 -3.47 22.11 -12.77
CA GLU A 149 -3.20 21.52 -14.09
C GLU A 149 -3.92 20.17 -14.26
N LYS A 150 -3.95 19.36 -13.21
CA LYS A 150 -4.52 18.01 -13.25
C LYS A 150 -6.04 17.98 -13.38
N ILE A 151 -6.76 18.94 -12.80
CA ILE A 151 -8.24 18.99 -12.86
C ILE A 151 -8.77 20.13 -13.73
N GLY A 152 -7.89 20.87 -14.40
CA GLY A 152 -8.27 21.96 -15.32
C GLY A 152 -8.89 23.16 -14.61
N LEU A 153 -8.48 23.46 -13.38
CA LEU A 153 -8.97 24.63 -12.62
C LEU A 153 -7.85 25.63 -12.36
N SER A 154 -8.20 26.87 -12.03
CA SER A 154 -7.20 27.87 -11.65
C SER A 154 -6.58 27.60 -10.28
N ASP A 155 -5.30 27.97 -10.10
CA ASP A 155 -4.58 27.85 -8.83
C ASP A 155 -5.34 28.48 -7.65
N GLN A 156 -5.96 29.65 -7.88
CA GLN A 156 -6.78 30.34 -6.88
C GLN A 156 -8.03 29.52 -6.49
N THR A 157 -8.65 28.83 -7.43
CA THR A 157 -9.80 27.95 -7.18
C THR A 157 -9.38 26.77 -6.32
N ILE A 158 -8.22 26.16 -6.62
CA ILE A 158 -7.66 25.07 -5.82
C ILE A 158 -7.40 25.51 -4.37
N ARG A 159 -6.79 26.69 -4.17
CA ARG A 159 -6.54 27.23 -2.81
C ARG A 159 -7.84 27.41 -2.03
N ARG A 160 -8.88 27.98 -2.65
CA ARG A 160 -10.22 28.11 -2.04
C ARG A 160 -10.85 26.75 -1.71
N MET A 161 -10.62 25.75 -2.56
CA MET A 161 -11.09 24.38 -2.30
C MET A 161 -10.35 23.73 -1.13
N CYS A 162 -9.04 23.96 -0.99
CA CYS A 162 -8.27 23.54 0.19
C CYS A 162 -8.80 24.18 1.47
N GLU A 163 -9.03 25.49 1.46
CA GLU A 163 -9.61 26.23 2.62
C GLU A 163 -10.99 25.70 3.01
N LYS A 164 -11.80 25.32 2.03
CA LYS A 164 -13.13 24.72 2.23
C LYS A 164 -13.10 23.23 2.55
N GLY A 165 -11.91 22.63 2.70
CA GLY A 165 -11.75 21.21 3.04
C GLY A 165 -12.23 20.23 1.97
N LYS A 166 -12.26 20.65 0.70
CA LYS A 166 -12.69 19.77 -0.42
C LYS A 166 -11.67 18.68 -0.74
N PHE A 167 -10.41 18.88 -0.35
CA PHE A 167 -9.35 17.87 -0.47
C PHE A 167 -9.07 17.26 0.90
N ALA A 168 -9.37 15.98 1.05
CA ALA A 168 -9.15 15.25 2.30
C ALA A 168 -7.66 15.17 2.61
N GLY A 169 -7.28 15.56 3.84
CA GLY A 169 -5.89 15.56 4.30
C GLY A 169 -5.00 16.62 3.67
N ALA A 170 -5.57 17.61 2.95
CA ALA A 170 -4.81 18.79 2.54
C ALA A 170 -4.48 19.66 3.75
N PHE A 171 -3.25 20.13 3.83
CA PHE A 171 -2.78 20.99 4.91
C PHE A 171 -1.86 22.10 4.40
N LYS A 172 -1.72 23.15 5.22
CA LYS A 172 -0.85 24.28 4.95
C LYS A 172 0.43 24.12 5.77
N THR A 173 1.59 24.20 5.13
CA THR A 173 2.91 24.18 5.80
C THR A 173 3.15 25.49 6.55
N ASP A 174 4.11 25.52 7.46
CA ASP A 174 4.51 26.74 8.20
C ASP A 174 4.86 27.93 7.28
N GLY A 175 5.40 27.65 6.09
CA GLY A 175 5.67 28.66 5.05
C GLY A 175 4.45 29.11 4.23
N GLY A 176 3.24 28.72 4.62
CA GLY A 176 2.00 29.14 3.98
C GLY A 176 1.64 28.42 2.67
N HIS A 177 2.39 27.41 2.26
CA HIS A 177 2.10 26.62 1.07
C HIS A 177 1.16 25.45 1.36
N TRP A 178 0.19 25.23 0.48
CA TRP A 178 -0.68 24.06 0.55
C TRP A 178 0.03 22.80 0.03
N ARG A 179 -0.30 21.67 0.67
CA ARG A 179 0.10 20.33 0.27
C ARG A 179 -1.15 19.47 0.13
N ILE A 180 -1.41 18.99 -1.09
CA ILE A 180 -2.62 18.25 -1.43
C ILE A 180 -2.24 16.78 -1.66
N PRO A 181 -2.74 15.82 -0.87
CA PRO A 181 -2.37 14.42 -1.03
C PRO A 181 -2.76 13.90 -2.43
N LYS A 182 -1.83 13.18 -3.09
CA LYS A 182 -2.08 12.58 -4.41
C LYS A 182 -3.31 11.66 -4.43
N ALA A 183 -3.65 11.03 -3.30
CA ALA A 183 -4.80 10.14 -3.15
C ALA A 183 -6.18 10.81 -3.40
N ASN A 184 -6.25 12.15 -3.42
CA ASN A 184 -7.47 12.87 -3.79
C ASN A 184 -7.75 12.83 -5.30
N PHE A 185 -6.83 12.32 -6.10
CA PHE A 185 -6.94 12.28 -7.56
C PHE A 185 -6.95 10.83 -8.04
N ILE A 186 -7.85 10.55 -8.98
CA ILE A 186 -8.06 9.19 -9.52
C ILE A 186 -7.05 8.86 -10.62
N THR A 187 -6.62 9.87 -11.39
CA THR A 187 -5.70 9.67 -12.51
C THR A 187 -4.24 9.57 -12.05
N THR A 188 -3.48 8.75 -12.77
CA THR A 188 -2.02 8.63 -12.61
C THR A 188 -1.27 9.70 -13.41
N ASP A 189 -0.02 9.98 -13.05
CA ASP A 189 0.83 10.96 -13.75
C ASP A 189 1.00 10.60 -15.25
N GLU A 190 0.99 9.30 -15.60
CA GLU A 190 1.06 8.87 -17.00
C GLU A 190 -0.24 9.15 -17.76
N GLN A 191 -1.39 8.96 -17.11
CA GLN A 191 -2.69 9.28 -17.70
C GLN A 191 -2.84 10.78 -17.95
N ASP A 192 -2.39 11.62 -17.03
CA ASP A 192 -2.41 13.08 -17.22
C ASP A 192 -1.52 13.51 -18.39
N LYS A 193 -0.29 12.96 -18.48
CA LYS A 193 0.63 13.27 -19.58
C LYS A 193 0.04 12.86 -20.93
N ARG A 194 -0.62 11.71 -20.99
CA ARG A 194 -1.29 11.24 -22.20
C ARG A 194 -2.47 12.12 -22.56
N ALA A 195 -3.26 12.55 -21.58
CA ALA A 195 -4.37 13.48 -21.80
C ALA A 195 -3.86 14.84 -22.32
N LYS A 196 -2.83 15.40 -21.68
CA LYS A 196 -2.20 16.66 -22.10
C LYS A 196 -1.68 16.58 -23.54
N ALA A 197 -0.90 15.56 -23.86
CA ALA A 197 -0.38 15.37 -25.22
C ALA A 197 -1.48 15.17 -26.28
N PHE A 198 -2.65 14.65 -25.88
CA PHE A 198 -3.80 14.53 -26.74
C PHE A 198 -4.47 15.89 -26.98
N PHE A 199 -4.66 16.69 -25.93
CA PHE A 199 -5.20 18.05 -26.05
C PHE A 199 -4.26 18.98 -26.82
N ASP A 200 -2.95 18.95 -26.57
CA ASP A 200 -1.96 19.76 -27.30
C ASP A 200 -2.04 19.50 -28.82
N ARG A 201 -2.29 18.25 -29.23
CA ARG A 201 -2.50 17.88 -30.64
C ARG A 201 -3.79 18.42 -31.23
N ILE A 202 -4.85 18.51 -30.43
CA ILE A 202 -6.12 19.11 -30.85
C ILE A 202 -5.93 20.62 -31.00
N ASP A 203 -5.30 21.27 -30.02
CA ASP A 203 -5.06 22.71 -30.05
C ASP A 203 -4.18 23.11 -31.23
N THR A 204 -3.10 22.35 -31.49
CA THR A 204 -2.25 22.58 -32.68
C THR A 204 -3.05 22.48 -33.98
N LYS A 205 -3.94 21.48 -34.10
CA LYS A 205 -4.80 21.34 -35.28
C LYS A 205 -5.81 22.47 -35.41
N ASN A 206 -6.35 22.98 -34.30
CA ASN A 206 -7.28 24.10 -34.30
C ASN A 206 -6.58 25.40 -34.68
N GLU A 207 -5.34 25.63 -34.22
CA GLU A 207 -4.51 26.77 -34.63
C GLU A 207 -4.18 26.71 -36.13
N GLU A 208 -3.85 25.52 -36.66
CA GLU A 208 -3.57 25.31 -38.09
C GLU A 208 -4.82 25.47 -38.97
N ALA A 209 -6.00 25.08 -38.48
CA ALA A 209 -7.27 25.19 -39.20
C ALA A 209 -7.80 26.64 -39.26
N GLY A 210 -7.24 27.55 -38.45
CA GLY A 210 -7.71 28.92 -38.31
C GLY A 210 -8.96 29.02 -37.44
N ASN A 211 -9.14 30.19 -36.80
CA ASN A 211 -10.31 30.45 -35.98
C ASN A 211 -11.55 30.52 -36.90
N VAL A 212 -12.50 29.60 -36.74
CA VAL A 212 -13.79 29.69 -37.45
C VAL A 212 -14.60 30.75 -36.72
N ASP A 213 -14.84 31.89 -37.37
CA ASP A 213 -15.75 32.90 -36.86
C ASP A 213 -17.17 32.35 -36.93
N GLU A 214 -17.77 32.08 -35.77
CA GLU A 214 -19.14 31.56 -35.66
C GLU A 214 -20.20 32.55 -36.16
N PHE A 215 -19.82 33.78 -36.52
CA PHE A 215 -20.68 34.82 -37.10
C PHE A 215 -20.58 34.98 -38.62
N ASP A 216 -19.75 34.19 -39.31
CA ASP A 216 -19.67 34.12 -40.79
C ASP A 216 -20.48 32.92 -41.35
N LEU A 217 -21.78 32.86 -41.00
CA LEU A 217 -22.77 31.90 -41.54
C LEU A 217 -23.96 32.59 -42.21
#